data_AF-A0A1F8CLH7-F1
#
_entry.id   AF-A0A1F8CLH7-F1
#
_cell.length_a   1.000
_cell.length_b   1.000
_cell.length_c   1.000
_cell.angle_alpha   90.00
_cell.angle_beta   90.00
_cell.angle_gamma   90.00
#
_symmetry.space_group_name_H-M   'P 1'
#
loop_
_entity.id
_entity.type
_entity.pdbx_description
1 polymer ?
#
loop_
_entity_poly.entity_id
_entity_poly.type
_entity_poly.pdbx_seq_one_letter_code
_entity_poly.pdbx_strand_id
1 'polypeptide(L)'
;MSGIKGGDLAINGNVNLVGDRKVILLVEGGDLYIKGLVNLESPGVGFFMTLVGKDVNGQKGNIIVDPSVTHPTEPSLEGMYLSDGQFRTGAGSSKLWVKGAVVAYGGVQFQRDLGGGNSTAPAELFEYNPALLFTYPRELTRKNMTWKEVAP
;
A
#
# COMPACT_ATOMS: atom_id res chain seq x y z
N MET A 1 -4.87 -19.07 -6.64
CA MET A 1 -4.10 -18.27 -5.67
C MET A 1 -2.67 -18.79 -5.67
N SER A 2 -1.71 -18.02 -6.16
CA SER A 2 -0.29 -18.34 -6.00
C SER A 2 0.22 -17.54 -4.81
N GLY A 3 0.18 -18.16 -3.62
CA GLY A 3 0.84 -17.62 -2.44
C GLY A 3 2.30 -18.05 -2.49
N ILE A 4 3.22 -17.09 -2.63
CA ILE A 4 4.65 -17.37 -2.49
C ILE A 4 4.89 -17.61 -1.00
N LYS A 5 5.31 -18.84 -0.63
CA LYS A 5 5.79 -19.12 0.73
C LYS A 5 7.13 -18.42 0.94
N GLY A 6 7.16 -17.44 1.84
CA GLY A 6 8.36 -16.94 2.51
C GLY A 6 9.39 -16.32 1.57
N GLY A 7 9.15 -15.10 1.12
CA GLY A 7 10.13 -14.33 0.38
C GLY A 7 9.73 -12.87 0.33
N ASP A 8 10.73 -11.99 0.38
CA ASP A 8 10.52 -10.57 0.13
C ASP A 8 10.04 -10.37 -1.31
N LEU A 9 9.15 -9.41 -1.51
CA LEU A 9 8.63 -9.05 -2.82
C LEU A 9 9.03 -7.62 -3.18
N ALA A 10 9.35 -7.38 -4.44
CA ALA A 10 9.67 -6.05 -4.93
C ALA A 10 8.79 -5.66 -6.12
N ILE A 11 8.19 -4.47 -6.03
CA ILE A 11 7.63 -3.73 -7.17
C ILE A 11 8.79 -2.92 -7.76
N ASN A 12 9.46 -3.47 -8.78
CA ASN A 12 10.70 -2.89 -9.34
C ASN A 12 10.46 -1.75 -10.36
N GLY A 13 9.22 -1.48 -10.74
CA GLY A 13 8.87 -0.44 -11.70
C GLY A 13 7.47 0.09 -11.46
N ASN A 14 7.07 1.10 -12.25
CA ASN A 14 5.78 1.75 -12.08
C ASN A 14 4.63 0.76 -12.32
N VAL A 15 3.65 0.79 -11.42
CA VAL A 15 2.40 0.05 -11.55
C VAL A 15 1.34 1.03 -12.03
N ASN A 16 0.97 0.92 -13.30
CA ASN A 16 -0.08 1.74 -13.90
C ASN A 16 -1.35 0.90 -14.04
N LEU A 17 -2.37 1.25 -13.27
CA LEU A 17 -3.67 0.58 -13.30
C LEU A 17 -4.66 1.40 -14.13
N VAL A 18 -4.86 0.93 -15.35
CA VAL A 18 -5.78 1.53 -16.33
C VAL A 18 -7.15 0.85 -16.24
N GLY A 19 -8.22 1.63 -16.30
CA GLY A 19 -9.60 1.14 -16.31
C GLY A 19 -10.07 0.64 -14.96
N ASP A 20 -10.93 -0.38 -14.96
CA ASP A 20 -11.58 -0.95 -13.77
C ASP A 20 -10.72 -2.01 -13.07
N ARG A 21 -9.40 -2.04 -13.33
CA ARG A 21 -8.49 -3.02 -12.74
C ARG A 21 -8.43 -2.90 -11.23
N LYS A 22 -8.70 -4.02 -10.56
CA LYS A 22 -8.59 -4.16 -9.10
C LYS A 22 -7.51 -5.17 -8.77
N VAL A 23 -6.49 -4.73 -8.04
CA VAL A 23 -5.34 -5.55 -7.66
C VAL A 23 -5.19 -5.54 -6.16
N ILE A 24 -5.04 -6.74 -5.60
CA ILE A 24 -4.76 -6.93 -4.18
C ILE A 24 -3.51 -7.79 -4.07
N LEU A 25 -2.48 -7.21 -3.48
CA LEU A 25 -1.20 -7.84 -3.27
C LEU A 25 -1.09 -8.34 -1.84
N LEU A 26 -1.02 -9.66 -1.70
CA LEU A 26 -0.81 -10.35 -0.43
C LEU A 26 0.65 -10.77 -0.34
N VAL A 27 1.36 -10.28 0.67
CA VAL A 27 2.73 -10.69 0.98
C VAL A 27 2.72 -11.32 2.37
N GLU A 28 2.96 -12.62 2.43
CA GLU A 28 2.91 -13.39 3.68
C GLU A 28 4.33 -13.77 4.11
N GLY A 29 4.72 -13.37 5.32
CA GLY A 29 6.01 -13.73 5.90
C GLY A 29 7.23 -13.11 5.20
N GLY A 30 7.05 -11.93 4.59
CA GLY A 30 8.10 -11.21 3.86
C GLY A 30 7.90 -9.69 3.91
N ASP A 31 8.92 -8.94 3.50
CA ASP A 31 8.80 -7.50 3.31
C ASP A 31 8.36 -7.18 1.87
N LEU A 32 7.63 -6.07 1.72
CA LEU A 32 7.30 -5.50 0.41
C LEU A 32 8.19 -4.28 0.15
N TYR A 33 8.99 -4.34 -0.91
CA TYR A 33 9.77 -3.22 -1.42
C TYR A 33 9.03 -2.53 -2.57
N ILE A 34 8.75 -1.25 -2.44
CA ILE A 34 8.11 -0.44 -3.48
C ILE A 34 9.17 0.49 -4.08
N LYS A 35 9.63 0.19 -5.30
CA LYS A 35 10.69 0.95 -5.99
C LYS A 35 10.20 1.77 -7.19
N GLY A 36 8.91 1.65 -7.50
CA GLY A 36 8.25 2.40 -8.56
C GLY A 36 6.98 3.09 -8.06
N LEU A 37 6.45 3.99 -8.89
CA LEU A 37 5.18 4.66 -8.64
C LEU A 37 4.02 3.66 -8.68
N VAL A 38 2.93 3.97 -7.99
CA VAL A 38 1.66 3.24 -8.13
C VAL A 38 0.59 4.25 -8.52
N ASN A 39 0.11 4.15 -9.76
CA ASN A 39 -0.79 5.11 -10.37
C ASN A 39 -2.14 4.46 -10.67
N LEU A 40 -3.21 5.05 -10.13
CA LEU A 40 -4.59 4.69 -10.46
C LEU A 40 -5.07 5.64 -11.57
N GLU A 41 -4.72 5.34 -12.82
CA GLU A 41 -5.01 6.19 -13.98
C GLU A 41 -6.52 6.33 -14.28
N SER A 42 -7.37 5.56 -13.61
CA SER A 42 -8.83 5.68 -13.69
C SER A 42 -9.44 5.85 -12.28
N PRO A 43 -9.42 7.09 -11.74
CA PRO A 43 -9.94 7.39 -10.42
C PRO A 43 -11.41 6.99 -10.27
N GLY A 44 -11.76 6.36 -9.15
CA GLY A 44 -13.14 5.97 -8.85
C GLY A 44 -13.61 4.66 -9.48
N VAL A 45 -12.76 3.97 -10.27
CA VAL A 45 -13.04 2.61 -10.78
C VAL A 45 -11.91 1.63 -10.50
N GLY A 46 -10.66 2.08 -10.58
CA GLY A 46 -9.49 1.27 -10.21
C GLY A 46 -9.36 1.05 -8.71
N PHE A 47 -8.68 -0.02 -8.33
CA PHE A 47 -8.37 -0.32 -6.93
C PHE A 47 -7.00 -0.98 -6.79
N PHE A 48 -6.20 -0.51 -5.83
CA PHE A 48 -4.95 -1.14 -5.44
C PHE A 48 -4.88 -1.25 -3.93
N MET A 49 -4.56 -2.44 -3.44
CA MET A 49 -4.28 -2.67 -2.03
C MET A 49 -3.10 -3.58 -1.83
N THR A 50 -2.30 -3.30 -0.81
CA THR A 50 -1.26 -4.21 -0.31
C THR A 50 -1.59 -4.63 1.13
N LEU A 51 -1.33 -5.90 1.42
CA LEU A 51 -1.50 -6.54 2.71
C LEU A 51 -0.22 -7.32 2.99
N VAL A 52 0.58 -6.84 3.93
CA VAL A 52 1.90 -7.40 4.24
C VAL A 52 1.90 -7.95 5.67
N GLY A 53 1.94 -9.28 5.79
CA GLY A 53 1.90 -10.00 7.05
C GLY A 53 3.28 -10.34 7.59
N LYS A 54 3.40 -10.41 8.92
CA LYS A 54 4.64 -10.83 9.61
C LYS A 54 5.02 -12.27 9.28
N ASP A 55 6.31 -12.57 9.38
CA ASP A 55 6.79 -13.95 9.44
C ASP A 55 6.62 -14.52 10.85
N VAL A 56 6.91 -15.81 11.00
CA VAL A 56 6.80 -16.54 12.28
C VAL A 56 7.68 -15.93 13.38
N ASN A 57 8.76 -15.24 13.04
CA ASN A 57 9.66 -14.60 14.00
C ASN A 57 9.35 -13.11 14.23
N GLY A 58 8.38 -12.54 13.52
CA GLY A 58 8.01 -11.11 13.60
C GLY A 58 9.08 -10.13 13.12
N GLN A 59 10.04 -10.61 12.32
CA GLN A 59 11.15 -9.83 11.76
C GLN A 59 10.78 -9.18 10.40
N LYS A 60 9.80 -9.75 9.72
CA LYS A 60 9.26 -9.30 8.43
C LYS A 60 7.91 -8.63 8.58
N GLY A 61 7.26 -8.31 7.46
CA GLY A 61 5.93 -7.71 7.45
C GLY A 61 5.96 -6.20 7.21
N ASN A 62 7.08 -5.66 6.71
CA ASN A 62 7.24 -4.23 6.48
C ASN A 62 6.90 -3.84 5.04
N ILE A 63 6.39 -2.63 4.86
CA ILE A 63 6.37 -1.96 3.55
C ILE A 63 7.52 -0.96 3.52
N ILE A 64 8.41 -1.10 2.55
CA ILE A 64 9.63 -0.31 2.42
C ILE A 64 9.58 0.42 1.10
N VAL A 65 9.37 1.74 1.15
CA VAL A 65 9.34 2.60 -0.02
C VAL A 65 10.76 3.04 -0.36
N ASP A 66 11.15 2.92 -1.62
CA ASP A 66 12.43 3.42 -2.10
C ASP A 66 12.45 4.96 -2.10
N PRO A 67 13.55 5.62 -1.71
CA PRO A 67 13.68 7.07 -1.77
C PRO A 67 13.44 7.66 -3.16
N SER A 68 13.66 6.89 -4.24
CA SER A 68 13.40 7.32 -5.62
C SER A 68 11.91 7.40 -5.97
N VAL A 69 11.03 6.84 -5.13
CA VAL A 69 9.57 6.95 -5.31
C VAL A 69 9.15 8.36 -4.91
N THR A 70 9.05 9.23 -5.91
CA THR A 70 8.65 10.62 -5.77
C THR A 70 8.04 11.10 -7.09
N HIS A 71 7.15 12.08 -7.04
CA HIS A 71 6.58 12.70 -8.23
C HIS A 71 6.38 14.21 -7.97
N PRO A 72 6.70 15.10 -8.95
CA PRO A 72 6.70 16.55 -8.72
C PRO A 72 5.31 17.16 -8.51
N THR A 73 4.28 16.63 -9.19
CA THR A 73 2.95 17.25 -9.26
C THR A 73 1.79 16.30 -8.99
N GLU A 74 2.06 15.02 -8.74
CA GLU A 74 1.04 13.97 -8.60
C GLU A 74 1.42 13.08 -7.42
N PRO A 75 0.48 12.28 -6.88
CA PRO A 75 0.80 11.27 -5.88
C PRO A 75 1.85 10.29 -6.42
N SER A 76 2.81 9.95 -5.57
CA SER A 76 3.80 8.92 -5.90
C SER A 76 3.24 7.51 -5.72
N LEU A 77 2.31 7.36 -4.77
CA LEU A 77 1.64 6.11 -4.44
C LEU A 77 0.14 6.35 -4.27
N GLU A 78 -0.66 5.64 -5.06
CA GLU A 78 -2.11 5.61 -4.93
C GLU A 78 -2.59 4.24 -4.46
N GLY A 79 -3.52 4.21 -3.50
CA GLY A 79 -4.12 2.96 -3.02
C GLY A 79 -4.12 2.80 -1.50
N MET A 80 -4.37 1.57 -1.05
CA MET A 80 -4.42 1.20 0.37
C MET A 80 -3.22 0.34 0.75
N TYR A 81 -2.49 0.72 1.78
CA TYR A 81 -1.26 0.05 2.20
C TYR A 81 -1.41 -0.41 3.63
N LEU A 82 -1.47 -1.73 3.84
CA LEU A 82 -1.58 -2.33 5.16
C LEU A 82 -0.36 -3.21 5.44
N SER A 83 0.24 -3.01 6.61
CA SER A 83 1.38 -3.80 7.09
C SER A 83 1.25 -4.15 8.57
N ASP A 84 1.62 -5.38 8.92
CA ASP A 84 1.75 -5.80 10.32
C ASP A 84 3.00 -5.21 10.99
N GLY A 85 4.08 -5.04 10.21
CA GLY A 85 5.30 -4.37 10.60
C GLY A 85 5.19 -2.86 10.41
N GLN A 86 6.27 -2.26 9.91
CA GLN A 86 6.36 -0.82 9.70
C GLN A 86 6.08 -0.43 8.25
N PHE A 87 5.52 0.77 8.06
CA PHE A 87 5.58 1.46 6.78
C PHE A 87 6.75 2.45 6.82
N ARG A 88 7.80 2.18 6.03
CA ARG A 88 9.05 2.94 6.00
C ARG A 88 9.08 3.80 4.73
N THR A 89 9.13 5.12 4.88
CA THR A 89 8.96 6.07 3.76
C THR A 89 10.20 6.20 2.86
N GLY A 90 11.32 5.61 3.29
CA GLY A 90 12.58 5.57 2.55
C GLY A 90 13.40 6.83 2.77
N ALA A 91 14.57 6.70 3.41
CA ALA A 91 15.42 7.84 3.74
C ALA A 91 15.94 8.55 2.48
N GLY A 92 15.58 9.82 2.31
CA GLY A 92 15.99 10.60 1.14
C GLY A 92 15.50 12.05 1.19
N SER A 93 15.90 12.82 0.18
CA SER A 93 15.66 14.27 0.11
C SER A 93 14.54 14.67 -0.86
N SER A 94 13.68 13.73 -1.23
CA SER A 94 12.58 13.95 -2.18
C SER A 94 11.25 13.69 -1.51
N LYS A 95 10.22 14.49 -1.81
CA LYS A 95 8.91 14.36 -1.16
C LYS A 95 8.24 13.02 -1.51
N LEU A 96 7.62 12.37 -0.52
CA LEU A 96 6.69 11.26 -0.75
C LEU A 96 5.26 11.80 -0.68
N TRP A 97 4.44 11.49 -1.69
CA TRP A 97 3.00 11.76 -1.64
C TRP A 97 2.23 10.46 -1.80
N VAL A 98 1.51 10.07 -0.76
CA VAL A 98 0.63 8.90 -0.75
C VAL A 98 -0.82 9.39 -0.77
N LYS A 99 -1.59 8.99 -1.78
CA LYS A 99 -3.01 9.27 -1.90
C LYS A 99 -3.83 8.00 -1.68
N GLY A 100 -4.54 7.94 -0.57
CA GLY A 100 -5.30 6.77 -0.15
C GLY A 100 -5.21 6.57 1.36
N ALA A 101 -4.80 5.38 1.80
CA ALA A 101 -4.70 5.06 3.22
C ALA A 101 -3.46 4.22 3.52
N VAL A 102 -2.80 4.53 4.63
CA VAL A 102 -1.67 3.76 5.16
C VAL A 102 -1.99 3.32 6.58
N VAL A 103 -1.91 2.01 6.83
CA VAL A 103 -2.11 1.40 8.13
C VAL A 103 -0.93 0.48 8.40
N ALA A 104 -0.16 0.79 9.43
CA ALA A 104 1.00 0.00 9.84
C ALA A 104 0.91 -0.28 11.34
N TYR A 105 0.73 -1.55 11.72
CA TYR A 105 0.58 -1.91 13.13
C TYR A 105 1.89 -1.72 13.93
N GLY A 106 3.04 -1.87 13.28
CA GLY A 106 4.36 -1.50 13.83
C GLY A 106 4.69 -0.01 13.75
N GLY A 107 3.75 0.81 13.24
CA GLY A 107 3.89 2.26 13.08
C GLY A 107 4.42 2.68 11.71
N VAL A 108 4.23 3.96 11.40
CA VAL A 108 4.80 4.60 10.21
C VAL A 108 6.13 5.23 10.61
N GLN A 109 7.21 4.88 9.91
CA GLN A 109 8.53 5.46 10.08
C GLN A 109 8.75 6.54 9.02
N PHE A 110 8.64 7.81 9.43
CA PHE A 110 9.02 8.95 8.60
C PHE A 110 10.55 9.07 8.56
N GLN A 111 11.11 9.10 7.36
CA GLN A 111 12.55 9.05 7.12
C GLN A 111 13.02 10.11 6.11
N ARG A 112 12.11 10.83 5.46
CA ARG A 112 12.45 11.82 4.44
C ARG A 112 12.79 13.16 5.07
N ASP A 113 13.74 13.86 4.45
CA ASP A 113 14.20 15.16 4.91
C ASP A 113 14.47 16.07 3.71
N LEU A 114 13.63 17.09 3.50
CA LEU A 114 13.81 18.08 2.43
C LEU A 114 14.79 19.20 2.81
N GLY A 115 15.51 19.07 3.93
CA GLY A 115 16.36 20.11 4.49
C GLY A 115 15.56 21.39 4.76
N GLY A 116 16.02 22.52 4.21
CA GLY A 116 15.31 23.79 4.33
C GLY A 116 13.86 23.77 3.77
N GLY A 117 13.56 22.84 2.84
CA GLY A 117 12.24 22.67 2.28
C GLY A 117 11.17 22.21 3.28
N ASN A 118 11.58 21.59 4.40
CA ASN A 118 10.65 21.15 5.45
C ASN A 118 9.90 22.30 6.12
N SER A 119 10.41 23.53 6.00
CA SER A 119 9.78 24.73 6.57
C SER A 119 8.51 25.16 5.82
N THR A 120 8.37 24.77 4.56
CA THR A 120 7.25 25.20 3.69
C THR A 120 6.43 24.02 3.15
N ALA A 121 6.98 22.81 3.14
CA ALA A 121 6.29 21.63 2.67
C ALA A 121 6.67 20.39 3.51
N PRO A 122 5.72 19.48 3.79
CA PRO A 122 6.05 18.24 4.47
C PRO A 122 6.84 17.30 3.54
N ALA A 123 7.84 16.60 4.10
CA ALA A 123 8.62 15.59 3.39
C ALA A 123 7.77 14.36 3.02
N GLU A 124 6.77 14.04 3.84
CA GLU A 124 5.74 13.04 3.56
C GLU A 124 4.33 13.63 3.65
N LEU A 125 3.56 13.49 2.57
CA LEU A 125 2.17 13.91 2.48
C LEU A 125 1.28 12.67 2.35
N PHE A 126 0.35 12.49 3.29
CA PHE A 126 -0.69 11.48 3.23
C PHE A 126 -2.03 12.17 2.97
N GLU A 127 -2.57 11.98 1.79
CA GLU A 127 -3.86 12.51 1.36
C GLU A 127 -4.90 11.40 1.40
N TYR A 128 -5.98 11.59 2.15
CA TYR A 128 -7.04 10.61 2.23
C TYR A 128 -7.88 10.59 0.94
N ASN A 129 -8.05 9.40 0.33
CA ASN A 129 -8.93 9.20 -0.81
C ASN A 129 -10.11 8.27 -0.46
N PRO A 130 -11.30 8.81 -0.15
CA PRO A 130 -12.46 8.00 0.24
C PRO A 130 -13.04 7.17 -0.92
N ALA A 131 -12.75 7.50 -2.18
CA ALA A 131 -13.27 6.77 -3.34
C ALA A 131 -12.82 5.29 -3.34
N LEU A 132 -11.64 5.02 -2.75
CA LEU A 132 -11.09 3.66 -2.64
C LEU A 132 -11.96 2.73 -1.78
N LEU A 133 -12.72 3.25 -0.82
CA LEU A 133 -13.65 2.45 -0.02
C LEU A 133 -14.83 1.94 -0.86
N PHE A 134 -15.25 2.71 -1.86
CA PHE A 134 -16.35 2.33 -2.75
C PHE A 134 -15.89 1.42 -3.90
N THR A 135 -14.62 1.51 -4.30
CA THR A 135 -14.06 0.63 -5.32
C THR A 135 -13.52 -0.68 -4.76
N TYR A 136 -13.44 -0.83 -3.43
CA TYR A 136 -13.06 -2.06 -2.75
C TYR A 136 -13.79 -3.29 -3.33
N PRO A 137 -13.08 -4.37 -3.71
CA PRO A 137 -13.70 -5.57 -4.25
C PRO A 137 -14.75 -6.14 -3.31
N ARG A 138 -16.00 -6.23 -3.78
CA ARG A 138 -17.13 -6.73 -2.98
C ARG A 138 -16.93 -8.17 -2.54
N GLU A 139 -16.09 -8.91 -3.25
CA GLU A 139 -15.72 -10.28 -3.00
C GLU A 139 -15.01 -10.46 -1.66
N LEU A 140 -14.33 -9.42 -1.17
CA LEU A 140 -13.63 -9.43 0.12
C LEU A 140 -14.45 -8.81 1.26
N THR A 141 -15.63 -8.26 0.97
CA THR A 141 -16.58 -7.85 2.02
C THR A 141 -17.20 -9.10 2.63
N ARG A 142 -17.39 -9.14 3.96
CA ARG A 142 -18.08 -10.25 4.64
C ARG A 142 -19.42 -10.51 3.95
N LYS A 143 -19.57 -11.71 3.37
CA LYS A 143 -20.88 -12.20 2.93
C LYS A 143 -21.67 -12.60 4.18
N ASN A 144 -22.88 -12.07 4.33
CA ASN A 144 -23.82 -12.57 5.32
C ASN A 144 -24.19 -14.00 4.94
N MET A 145 -23.47 -14.98 5.49
CA MET A 145 -23.76 -16.39 5.26
C MET A 145 -24.94 -16.78 6.13
N THR A 146 -26.10 -16.96 5.52
CA THR A 146 -27.27 -17.55 6.18
C THR A 146 -27.11 -19.05 6.16
N TRP A 147 -26.70 -19.62 7.30
CA TRP A 147 -26.75 -21.07 7.50
C TRP A 147 -28.21 -21.49 7.67
N LYS A 148 -28.62 -22.51 6.92
CA LYS A 148 -29.89 -23.21 7.12
C LYS A 148 -29.57 -24.66 7.43
N GLU A 149 -30.00 -25.11 8.60
CA GLU A 149 -30.02 -26.53 8.93
C GLU A 149 -30.95 -27.24 7.95
N VAL A 150 -30.46 -28.29 7.30
CA VAL A 150 -31.33 -29.23 6.58
C VAL A 150 -31.64 -30.32 7.59
N ALA A 151 -32.87 -30.35 8.09
CA ALA A 151 -33.32 -31.42 8.96
C ALA A 151 -33.23 -32.76 8.20
N PRO A 152 -32.76 -33.85 8.85
CA PRO A 152 -32.71 -35.19 8.23
C PRO A 152 -34.07 -35.70 7.78
#